data_AF-A0A7C6B5S5-F1
#
_entry.id   AF-A0A7C6B5S5-F1
#
_cell.length_a   1.000
_cell.length_b   1.000
_cell.length_c   1.000
_cell.angle_alpha   90.00
_cell.angle_beta   90.00
_cell.angle_gamma   90.00
#
_symmetry.space_group_name_H-M   'P 1'
#
loop_
_entity.id
_entity.type
_entity.pdbx_description
1 polymer ?
#
loop_
_entity_poly.entity_id
_entity_poly.type
_entity_poly.pdbx_seq_one_letter_code
_entity_poly.pdbx_strand_id
1 'polypeptide(L)'
;GSQVSMEISGQTFQLFTDKATNPEMAWAPSEADDAKIITAMKRGAEAVLTARSARGTTTKDTFSLLGFTAALEEASKRCSQ
;
A
#
# COMPACT_ATOMS: atom_id res chain seq x y z
N GLY A 1 11.70 11.62 -2.55
CA GLY A 1 10.26 11.59 -2.27
C GLY A 1 10.04 11.91 -0.81
N SER A 2 8.80 12.16 -0.41
CA SER A 2 8.40 11.88 0.98
C SER A 2 8.42 10.35 1.13
N GLN A 3 9.09 9.84 2.14
CA GLN A 3 9.04 8.41 2.43
C GLN A 3 7.67 8.10 3.04
N VAL A 4 6.99 7.07 2.52
CA VAL A 4 5.67 6.65 2.99
C VAL A 4 5.83 5.31 3.69
N SER A 5 5.32 5.21 4.91
CA SER A 5 5.35 3.97 5.70
C SER A 5 3.96 3.36 5.74
N MET A 6 3.84 2.08 5.44
CA MET A 6 2.59 1.33 5.52
C MET A 6 2.72 0.25 6.58
N GLU A 7 1.79 0.20 7.52
CA GLU A 7 1.74 -0.81 8.57
C GLU A 7 0.51 -1.71 8.37
N ILE A 8 0.71 -3.03 8.40
CA ILE A 8 -0.35 -4.02 8.34
C ILE A 8 -0.05 -5.10 9.38
N SER A 9 -0.94 -5.27 10.37
CA SER A 9 -0.80 -6.30 11.42
C SER A 9 0.59 -6.31 12.09
N GLY A 10 1.16 -5.14 12.38
CA GLY A 10 2.48 -4.99 13.00
C GLY A 10 3.68 -5.18 12.05
N GLN A 11 3.47 -5.42 10.76
CA GLN A 11 4.52 -5.41 9.74
C GLN A 11 4.59 -4.03 9.08
N THR A 12 5.80 -3.46 8.99
CA THR A 12 6.02 -2.16 8.36
C THR A 12 6.71 -2.32 7.01
N PHE A 13 6.14 -1.68 5.99
CA PHE A 13 6.64 -1.61 4.62
C PHE A 13 6.99 -0.16 4.27
N GLN A 14 8.16 0.04 3.67
CA GLN A 14 8.57 1.36 3.17
C GLN A 14 8.21 1.46 1.69
N LEU A 15 7.44 2.49 1.36
CA LEU A 15 7.02 2.82 0.00
C LEU A 15 7.74 4.08 -0.47
N PHE A 16 7.89 4.19 -1.79
CA PHE A 16 8.47 5.38 -2.41
C PHE A 16 7.46 6.11 -3.29
N THR A 17 7.57 7.43 -3.33
CA THR A 17 6.82 8.27 -4.27
C THR A 17 7.65 8.50 -5.53
N ASP A 18 7.11 8.20 -6.70
CA ASP A 18 7.73 8.61 -7.97
C ASP A 18 7.37 10.06 -8.28
N LYS A 19 8.33 10.96 -8.07
CA LYS A 19 8.12 12.39 -8.34
C LYS A 19 8.01 12.73 -9.82
N ALA A 20 8.51 11.88 -10.72
CA ALA A 20 8.59 12.19 -12.14
C ALA A 20 7.30 11.84 -12.89
N THR A 21 6.61 10.78 -12.48
CA THR A 21 5.41 10.30 -13.19
C THR A 21 4.13 10.47 -12.38
N ASN A 22 4.13 10.08 -11.09
CA ASN A 22 2.94 10.03 -10.27
C ASN A 22 3.28 10.36 -8.81
N PRO A 23 3.44 11.67 -8.48
CA PRO A 23 3.90 12.10 -7.16
C PRO A 23 2.90 11.77 -6.03
N GLU A 24 1.64 11.50 -6.39
CA GLU A 24 0.57 11.14 -5.46
C GLU A 24 0.49 9.63 -5.17
N MET A 25 1.25 8.80 -5.88
CA MET A 25 1.24 7.33 -5.71
C MET A 25 2.43 6.86 -4.88
N ALA A 26 2.18 5.91 -3.97
CA ALA A 26 3.21 5.27 -3.16
C ALA A 26 3.40 3.82 -3.64
N TRP A 27 4.60 3.51 -4.14
CA TRP A 27 4.91 2.24 -4.78
C TRP A 27 5.78 1.36 -3.89
N ALA A 28 5.58 0.05 -3.99
CA ALA A 28 6.50 -0.94 -3.43
C ALA A 28 7.87 -0.84 -4.14
N PRO A 29 8.99 -0.91 -3.41
CA PRO A 29 10.33 -0.72 -4.00
C PRO A 29 10.77 -1.87 -4.91
N SER A 30 10.12 -3.03 -4.84
CA SER A 30 10.38 -4.19 -5.69
C SER A 30 9.14 -5.07 -5.82
N GLU A 31 9.11 -5.94 -6.83
CA GLU A 31 8.07 -6.96 -6.99
C GLU A 31 8.00 -7.92 -5.78
N ALA A 32 9.15 -8.22 -5.17
CA ALA A 32 9.20 -9.08 -4.00
C ALA A 32 8.56 -8.40 -2.78
N ASP A 33 8.70 -7.09 -2.63
CA ASP A 33 8.05 -6.34 -1.55
C ASP A 33 6.56 -6.16 -1.82
N ASP A 34 6.17 -5.97 -3.09
CA ASP A 34 4.76 -5.95 -3.50
C ASP A 34 4.05 -7.27 -3.13
N ALA A 35 4.65 -8.42 -3.44
CA ALA A 35 4.10 -9.73 -3.08
C ALA A 35 3.95 -9.92 -1.56
N LYS A 36 4.88 -9.40 -0.75
CA LYS A 36 4.78 -9.42 0.72
C LYS A 36 3.65 -8.52 1.21
N ILE A 37 3.52 -7.32 0.64
CA ILE A 37 2.44 -6.38 0.96
C ILE A 37 1.09 -7.02 0.66
N ILE A 38 0.90 -7.59 -0.54
CA ILE A 38 -0.34 -8.29 -0.92
C ILE A 38 -0.65 -9.42 0.06
N THR A 39 0.36 -10.21 0.42
CA THR A 39 0.19 -11.32 1.39
C THR A 39 -0.22 -10.80 2.77
N ALA A 40 0.38 -9.70 3.23
CA ALA A 40 0.01 -9.05 4.49
C ALA A 40 -1.42 -8.49 4.42
N MET A 41 -1.79 -7.80 3.34
CA MET A 41 -3.12 -7.24 3.15
C MET A 41 -4.21 -8.31 3.12
N LYS A 42 -3.95 -9.46 2.48
CA LYS A 42 -4.88 -10.61 2.47
C LYS A 42 -5.16 -11.18 3.87
N ARG A 43 -4.21 -11.04 4.80
CA ARG A 43 -4.27 -11.59 6.17
C ARG A 43 -4.63 -10.55 7.23
N GLY A 44 -4.46 -9.27 6.93
CA GLY A 44 -4.69 -8.15 7.82
C GLY A 44 -6.15 -7.69 7.83
N ALA A 45 -6.50 -6.95 8.88
CA ALA A 45 -7.82 -6.31 9.00
C ALA A 45 -7.76 -4.81 8.66
N GLU A 46 -6.61 -4.18 8.86
CA GLU A 46 -6.38 -2.77 8.57
C GLU A 46 -4.99 -2.54 7.98
N ALA A 47 -4.86 -1.49 7.18
CA ALA A 47 -3.60 -0.92 6.71
C ALA A 47 -3.51 0.54 7.13
N VAL A 48 -2.42 0.92 7.77
CA VAL A 48 -2.18 2.28 8.25
C VAL A 48 -1.03 2.89 7.46
N LEU A 49 -1.31 3.90 6.66
CA LEU A 49 -0.32 4.66 5.91
C LEU A 49 0.05 5.92 6.67
N THR A 50 1.34 6.13 6.87
CA THR A 50 1.89 7.36 7.44
C THR A 50 2.78 8.02 6.41
N ALA A 51 2.48 9.27 6.07
CA ALA A 51 3.20 10.05 5.07
C ALA A 51 3.43 11.48 5.55
N ARG A 52 4.39 12.17 4.92
CA ARG A 52 4.58 13.62 5.11
C ARG A 52 4.25 14.33 3.80
N SER A 53 3.24 15.20 3.84
CA SER A 53 2.87 16.03 2.68
C SER A 53 3.92 17.11 2.40
N ALA A 54 3.91 17.66 1.19
CA ALA A 54 4.78 18.78 0.81
C ALA A 54 4.60 20.04 1.69
N ARG A 55 3.41 20.19 2.31
CA ARG A 55 3.10 21.28 3.25
C ARG A 55 3.68 21.06 4.66
N GLY A 56 4.34 19.93 4.90
CA GLY A 56 4.97 19.59 6.18
C GLY A 56 4.06 18.85 7.17
N THR A 57 2.79 18.66 6.85
CA THR A 57 1.84 17.90 7.67
C THR A 57 2.10 16.39 7.55
N THR A 58 2.21 15.72 8.69
CA THR A 58 2.17 14.24 8.75
C THR A 58 0.72 13.78 8.68
N THR A 59 0.40 12.94 7.71
CA THR A 59 -0.91 12.28 7.60
C THR A 59 -0.82 10.85 8.08
N LYS A 60 -1.92 10.36 8.65
CA LYS A 60 -2.10 8.97 9.05
C LYS A 60 -3.44 8.50 8.53
N ASP A 61 -3.40 7.72 7.46
CA ASP A 61 -4.58 7.24 6.73
C ASP A 61 -4.78 5.77 7.06
N THR A 62 -5.99 5.40 7.52
CA THR A 62 -6.31 4.02 7.93
C THR A 62 -7.35 3.44 7.01
N PHE A 63 -7.04 2.30 6.42
CA PHE A 63 -7.90 1.60 5.47
C PHE A 63 -8.32 0.25 6.05
N SER A 64 -9.62 -0.03 6.00
CA SER A 64 -10.12 -1.37 6.26
C SER A 64 -9.71 -2.31 5.12
N LEU A 65 -9.24 -3.50 5.48
CA LEU A 65 -8.90 -4.57 4.54
C LEU A 65 -10.03 -5.61 4.41
N LEU A 66 -11.18 -5.35 5.03
CA LEU A 66 -12.34 -6.22 4.90
C LEU A 66 -12.76 -6.31 3.43
N GLY A 67 -12.74 -7.54 2.89
CA GLY A 67 -13.08 -7.81 1.49
C GLY A 67 -11.93 -7.67 0.49
N PHE A 68 -10.72 -7.26 0.93
CA PHE A 68 -9.56 -7.11 0.05
C PHE A 68 -9.24 -8.38 -0.74
N THR A 69 -9.21 -9.53 -0.06
CA THR A 69 -8.91 -10.83 -0.68
C THR A 69 -9.91 -11.19 -1.78
N ALA A 70 -11.21 -11.03 -1.51
CA ALA A 70 -12.26 -11.32 -2.48
C ALA A 70 -12.18 -10.40 -3.70
N ALA A 71 -11.93 -9.10 -3.47
CA ALA A 71 -11.76 -8.13 -4.55
C ALA A 71 -10.55 -8.44 -5.43
N LEU A 72 -9.42 -8.81 -4.83
CA LEU A 72 -8.20 -9.15 -5.55
C LEU A 72 -8.33 -10.45 -6.36
N GLU A 73 -8.96 -11.48 -5.79
CA GLU A 73 -9.23 -12.73 -6.50
C GLU A 73 -10.17 -12.52 -7.70
N GLU A 74 -11.21 -11.70 -7.52
CA GLU A 74 -12.14 -11.36 -8.60
C GLU A 74 -11.44 -10.55 -9.71
N ALA A 75 -10.59 -9.60 -9.35
CA ALA A 75 -9.77 -8.85 -10.32
C ALA A 75 -8.83 -9.78 -11.11
N SER A 76 -8.17 -10.72 -10.41
CA SER A 76 -7.26 -11.68 -11.06
C SER A 76 -7.96 -12.54 -12.11
N LYS A 77 -9.20 -12.99 -11.86
CA LYS A 77 -10.00 -13.77 -12.83
C LYS A 77 -10.35 -12.96 -14.08
N ARG A 78 -10.46 -11.63 -13.95
CA ARG A 78 -10.80 -10.73 -15.06
C ARG A 78 -9.60 -10.36 -15.91
N CYS A 79 -8.41 -10.24 -15.31
CA CYS A 79 -7.18 -9.93 -16.05
C CYS A 79 -6.65 -11.12 -16.89
N SER A 80 -7.11 -12.34 -16.61
CA SER A 80 -6.78 -13.52 -17.42
C SER A 80 -7.74 -13.75 -18.60
N GLN A 81 -8.67 -12.81 -18.85
CA GLN A 81 -9.56 -12.83 -20.03
C GLN A 81 -8.97 -12.01 -21.18
#